data_AF-A0AAW1SM18-F1
#
_entry.id   AF-A0AAW1SM18-F1
#
_cell.length_a   1.000
_cell.length_b   1.000
_cell.length_c   1.000
_cell.angle_alpha   90.00
_cell.angle_beta   90.00
_cell.angle_gamma   90.00
#
_symmetry.space_group_name_H-M   'P 1'
#
loop_
_entity.id
_entity.type
_entity.pdbx_description
1 polymer ?
#
loop_
_entity_poly.entity_id
_entity_poly.type
_entity_poly.pdbx_seq_one_letter_code
_entity_poly.pdbx_strand_id
1 'polypeptide(L)' 'MASGFGLKGGMSRCYPFWMDFSECMSKTDDPVKCKDFCDDYLECLHHRKEYMRVNAIHRESERQKQEGKPGQDHHGH' A
#
# COMPACT_ATOMS: atom_id res chain seq x y z
N MET A 1 7.41 9.79 5.67
CA MET A 1 7.72 10.06 7.09
C MET A 1 7.73 8.72 7.80
N ALA A 2 8.89 8.30 8.31
CA ALA A 2 9.08 7.00 8.96
C ALA A 2 8.88 7.05 10.50
N SER A 3 8.50 8.22 11.04
CA SER A 3 8.17 8.41 12.44
C SER A 3 6.67 8.26 12.68
N GLY A 4 6.28 7.54 13.73
CA GLY A 4 4.88 7.19 14.06
C GLY A 4 3.92 8.38 14.29
N PHE A 5 4.43 9.61 14.26
CA PHE A 5 3.67 10.85 14.44
C PHE A 5 3.56 11.62 13.12
N GLY A 6 2.33 11.96 12.74
CA GLY A 6 2.03 12.78 11.58
C GLY A 6 2.39 14.25 11.79
N LEU A 7 2.47 15.01 10.69
CA LEU A 7 2.86 16.43 10.67
C LEU A 7 1.98 17.34 11.56
N LYS A 8 0.75 16.91 11.88
CA LYS A 8 -0.19 17.64 12.76
C LYS A 8 -0.18 17.15 14.21
N GLY A 9 0.83 16.34 14.62
CA GLY A 9 0.92 15.78 15.97
C GLY A 9 -0.03 14.61 16.26
N GLY A 10 -0.87 14.23 15.29
CA GLY A 10 -1.71 13.04 15.37
C GLY A 10 -1.00 11.75 14.93
N MET A 11 -1.62 10.61 15.20
CA MET A 11 -1.11 9.30 14.78
C MET A 11 -0.95 9.25 13.25
N SER A 12 0.20 8.78 12.77
CA SER A 12 0.44 8.68 11.32
C SER A 12 -0.50 7.65 10.69
N ARG A 13 -0.84 7.82 9.40
CA ARG A 13 -1.75 6.91 8.68
C ARG A 13 -1.29 5.44 8.71
N CYS A 14 0.02 5.22 8.74
CA CYS A 14 0.63 3.89 8.73
C CYS A 14 1.08 3.41 10.11
N TYR A 15 0.68 4.12 11.18
CA TYR A 15 1.03 3.74 12.55
C TYR A 15 0.53 2.34 12.95
N PRO A 16 -0.68 1.87 12.56
CA PRO A 16 -1.11 0.52 12.88
C PRO A 16 -0.16 -0.55 12.33
N PHE A 17 0.26 -0.44 11.06
CA PHE A 17 1.24 -1.37 10.47
C PHE A 17 2.60 -1.32 11.16
N TRP A 18 3.03 -0.14 11.62
CA TRP A 18 4.25 -0.02 12.42
C TRP A 18 4.12 -0.71 13.79
N MET A 19 2.95 -0.61 14.43
CA MET A 19 2.68 -1.31 15.69
C MET A 19 2.76 -2.82 15.51
N ASP A 20 2.16 -3.37 14.44
CA ASP A 20 2.21 -4.81 14.15
C ASP A 20 3.64 -5.29 13.90
N PHE A 21 4.43 -4.52 13.14
CA PHE A 21 5.85 -4.80 12.93
C PHE A 21 6.66 -4.75 14.24
N SER A 22 6.43 -3.71 15.06
CA SER A 22 7.09 -3.53 16.36
C SER A 22 6.74 -4.66 17.33
N GLU A 23 5.47 -5.08 17.36
CA GLU A 23 5.02 -6.21 18.18
C GLU A 23 5.68 -7.51 17.71
N CYS A 24 5.76 -7.76 16.40
CA CYS A 24 6.46 -8.93 15.87
C CYS A 24 7.93 -8.94 16.30
N MET A 25 8.66 -7.83 16.07
CA MET A 25 10.08 -7.70 16.44
C MET A 25 10.32 -7.79 17.95
N SER A 26 9.33 -7.47 18.78
CA SER A 26 9.43 -7.65 20.24
C SER A 26 9.41 -9.12 20.68
N LYS A 27 8.95 -10.03 19.81
CA LYS A 27 8.77 -11.47 20.09
C LYS A 27 9.83 -12.35 19.42
N THR A 28 10.69 -11.81 18.56
CA THR A 28 11.70 -12.57 17.83
C THR A 28 12.97 -11.76 17.59
N ASP A 29 14.13 -12.40 17.76
CA ASP A 29 15.43 -11.82 17.39
C ASP A 29 15.76 -11.96 15.90
N ASP A 30 14.99 -12.78 15.16
CA ASP A 30 15.14 -12.99 13.72
C ASP A 30 14.26 -12.01 12.92
N PRO A 31 14.85 -11.01 12.23
CA PRO A 31 14.10 -10.01 11.47
C PRO A 31 13.37 -10.58 10.25
N VAL A 32 13.82 -11.73 9.73
CA VAL A 32 13.23 -12.33 8.52
C VAL A 32 11.80 -12.81 8.81
N LYS A 33 11.52 -13.22 10.06
CA LYS A 33 10.19 -13.67 10.48
C LYS A 33 9.15 -12.54 10.50
N CYS A 34 9.59 -11.29 10.64
CA CYS A 34 8.72 -10.10 10.63
C CYS A 34 8.72 -9.38 9.29
N LYS A 35 9.25 -10.02 8.23
CA LYS A 35 9.37 -9.42 6.91
C LYS A 35 8.02 -9.00 6.33
N ASP A 36 6.97 -9.79 6.51
CA ASP A 36 5.65 -9.47 5.96
C ASP A 36 5.09 -8.17 6.56
N PHE A 37 5.17 -8.02 7.88
CA PHE A 37 4.77 -6.77 8.57
C PHE A 37 5.63 -5.57 8.15
N CYS A 38 6.93 -5.79 7.93
CA CYS A 38 7.82 -4.76 7.42
C CYS A 38 7.43 -4.34 5.99
N ASP A 39 7.14 -5.30 5.13
CA ASP A 39 6.73 -5.07 3.75
C ASP A 39 5.39 -4.32 3.70
N ASP A 40 4.43 -4.62 4.59
CA ASP A 40 3.16 -3.91 4.70
C ASP A 40 3.32 -2.46 5.21
N TYR A 41 4.17 -2.26 6.21
CA TYR A 41 4.51 -0.91 6.68
C TYR A 41 5.15 -0.06 5.56
N LEU A 42 6.09 -0.64 4.81
CA LEU A 42 6.73 0.02 3.67
C LEU A 42 5.76 0.25 2.50
N GLU A 43 4.83 -0.69 2.27
CA GLU A 43 3.76 -0.53 1.28
C GLU A 43 2.90 0.68 1.63
N CYS A 44 2.41 0.79 2.87
CA CYS A 44 1.61 1.94 3.30
C CYS A 44 2.38 3.28 3.20
N LEU A 45 3.70 3.28 3.41
CA LEU A 45 4.48 4.53 3.29
C LEU A 45 4.69 4.96 1.84
N HIS A 46 4.89 4.01 0.93
CA HIS A 46 5.37 4.29 -0.43
C HIS A 46 4.35 3.98 -1.53
N HIS A 47 3.27 3.26 -1.21
CA HIS A 47 2.19 2.80 -2.09
C HIS A 47 2.71 2.18 -3.39
N ARG A 48 3.88 1.52 -3.36
CA ARG A 48 4.56 1.03 -4.57
C ARG A 48 3.71 -0.01 -5.29
N LYS A 49 3.13 -0.96 -4.53
CA LYS A 49 2.30 -2.03 -5.09
C LYS A 49 1.00 -1.44 -5.66
N GLU A 50 0.39 -0.50 -4.94
CA GLU A 50 -0.79 0.22 -5.40
C GLU A 50 -0.54 0.99 -6.71
N TYR A 51 0.52 1.82 -6.77
CA TYR A 51 0.84 2.58 -7.98
C TYR A 51 1.11 1.68 -9.18
N MET A 52 1.83 0.57 -8.99
CA MET A 52 2.04 -0.41 -10.07
C MET A 52 0.72 -0.99 -10.57
N ARG A 53 -0.19 -1.34 -9.66
CA ARG A 53 -1.51 -1.91 -10.00
C ARG A 53 -2.38 -0.89 -10.75
N VAL A 54 -2.50 0.32 -10.23
CA VAL A 54 -3.28 1.41 -10.85
C VAL A 54 -2.74 1.72 -12.24
N ASN A 55 -1.41 1.84 -12.38
CA ASN A 55 -0.79 2.07 -13.69
C ASN A 55 -1.05 0.94 -14.69
N ALA A 56 -1.06 -0.32 -14.24
CA ALA A 56 -1.39 -1.46 -15.09
C ALA A 56 -2.85 -1.41 -15.57
N ILE A 57 -3.79 -1.10 -14.66
CA ILE A 57 -5.22 -0.95 -14.98
C ILE A 57 -5.42 0.21 -15.96
N HIS A 58 -4.77 1.36 -15.73
CA HIS A 58 -4.88 2.52 -16.61
C HIS A 58 -4.35 2.20 -18.00
N ARG A 59 -3.18 1.54 -18.10
CA ARG A 59 -2.61 1.12 -19.38
C ARG A 59 -3.55 0.21 -20.16
N GLU A 60 -4.17 -0.75 -19.47
CA GLU A 60 -5.12 -1.66 -20.08
C GLU A 60 -6.42 -0.95 -20.51
N SER A 61 -6.93 -0.04 -19.68
CA SER A 61 -8.09 0.79 -20.02
C SER A 61 -7.84 1.63 -21.28
N GLU A 62 -6.66 2.25 -21.39
CA GLU A 62 -6.29 3.01 -22.59
C GLU A 62 -6.15 2.12 -23.84
N ARG A 63 -5.63 0.89 -23.69
CA ARG A 63 -5.58 -0.09 -24.78
C ARG A 63 -6.99 -0.48 -25.25
N GLN A 64 -7.92 -0.72 -24.32
CA GLN A 64 -9.31 -1.04 -24.66
C GLN A 64 -10.04 0.11 -25.35
N LYS A 65 -9.82 1.35 -24.90
CA LYS A 65 -10.35 2.56 -25.56
C LYS A 65 -9.85 2.70 -27.00
N GLN A 66 -8.55 2.45 -27.23
CA GLN A 66 -7.95 2.49 -28.57
C GLN A 66 -8.49 1.38 -29.48
N GLU A 67 -8.81 0.21 -28.92
CA GLU A 67 -9.42 -0.92 -29.64
C GLU A 67 -10.93 -0.76 -29.86
N GLY A 68 -11.53 0.36 -29.47
CA GLY A 68 -12.96 0.62 -29.62
C GLY A 68 -13.87 -0.31 -28.80
N LYS A 69 -13.31 -0.98 -27.78
CA LYS A 69 -14.09 -1.83 -26.88
C LYS A 69 -14.87 -0.92 -25.92
N PRO A 70 -16.21 -1.05 -25.81
CA PRO A 70 -16.96 -0.23 -24.87
C PRO A 70 -16.46 -0.53 -23.46
N GLY A 71 -15.97 0.51 -22.77
CA GLY A 71 -15.51 0.42 -21.39
C GLY A 71 -16.67 -0.07 -20.52
N GLN A 72 -16.42 -1.10 -19.72
CA GLN A 72 -17.35 -1.47 -18.66
C GLN A 72 -17.28 -0.37 -17.60
N ASP A 73 -18.15 0.63 -17.76
CA ASP A 73 -18.43 1.63 -16.74
C ASP A 73 -19.05 0.90 -15.54
N HIS A 74 -18.21 0.52 -14.58
CA HIS A 74 -18.66 0.13 -13.26
C HIS A 74 -19.17 1.37 -12.54
N HIS A 75 -20.40 1.77 -12.86
CA HIS A 75 -21.22 2.64 -12.04
C HIS A 75 -21.49 1.92 -10.70
N GLY A 76 -20.66 2.20 -9.69
CA GLY A 76 -20.98 1.94 -8.30
C GLY A 76 -22.03 2.95 -7.83
N HIS A 77 -23.18 2.43 -7.40
CA HIS A 77 -24.29 3.16 -6.80
C HIS A 77 -23.95 3.55 -5.35
#